data_AF-A0A3M0XIA2-F1
#
_entry.id   AF-A0A3M0XIA2-F1
#
_cell.length_a   1.000
_cell.length_b   1.000
_cell.length_c   1.000
_cell.angle_alpha   90.00
_cell.angle_beta   90.00
_cell.angle_gamma   90.00
#
_symmetry.space_group_name_H-M   'P 1'
#
loop_
_entity.id
_entity.type
_entity.pdbx_description
1 polymer ?
#
loop_
_entity_poly.entity_id
_entity_poly.type
_entity_poly.pdbx_seq_one_letter_code
_entity_poly.pdbx_strand_id
1 'polypeptide(L)'
;VYIHLEGDTLYLKEGDPNPPQPGNSATYGDALTTDLVLVSNVTFTKRSRPGAKASVDVAFTVTYNTQNPQGKQSQGVQIGIARVSAATFDSNVYPNADRTFDLGVSNYRWNSINNHLYFYYPSGNKFIGIDTAFPERELEINGGVRLNTTKARPACTETMRGTLWITQNPAGTPDSVAVCVHDGTLDANNVPQYSWQSLYP
;
A
#
# COMPACT_ATOMS: atom_id res chain seq x y z
N VAL A 1 13.81 -20.80 7.54
CA VAL A 1 15.06 -21.46 7.12
C VAL A 1 16.11 -21.17 8.18
N TYR A 2 16.76 -22.22 8.66
CA TYR A 2 17.80 -22.16 9.70
C TYR A 2 19.04 -22.91 9.20
N ILE A 3 20.22 -22.37 9.51
CA ILE A 3 21.52 -22.97 9.17
C ILE A 3 22.22 -23.30 10.50
N HIS A 4 22.66 -24.54 10.67
CA HIS A 4 23.36 -25.03 11.86
C HIS A 4 24.75 -25.52 11.51
N LEU A 5 25.70 -25.35 12.42
CA LEU A 5 26.94 -26.10 12.41
C LEU A 5 26.96 -26.99 13.65
N GLU A 6 27.03 -28.30 13.45
CA GLU A 6 27.26 -29.28 14.53
C GLU A 6 28.50 -30.10 14.18
N GLY A 7 29.53 -30.03 15.02
CA GLY A 7 30.85 -30.51 14.64
C GLY A 7 31.36 -29.80 13.38
N ASP A 8 31.75 -30.57 12.37
CA ASP A 8 32.22 -30.07 11.07
C ASP A 8 31.14 -30.13 9.96
N THR A 9 29.91 -30.51 10.30
CA THR A 9 28.82 -30.65 9.33
C THR A 9 27.89 -29.44 9.39
N LEU A 10 27.73 -28.78 8.24
CA LEU A 10 26.77 -27.69 8.07
C LEU A 10 25.42 -28.26 7.67
N TYR A 11 24.35 -27.84 8.33
CA TYR A 11 22.99 -28.31 8.07
C TYR A 11 22.07 -27.17 7.63
N LEU A 12 21.14 -27.47 6.73
CA LEU A 12 20.08 -26.58 6.27
C LEU A 12 18.70 -27.15 6.63
N LYS A 13 17.85 -26.35 7.28
CA LYS A 13 16.47 -26.73 7.58
C LYS A 13 15.48 -25.67 7.12
N GLU A 14 14.54 -26.04 6.27
CA GLU A 14 13.42 -25.18 5.86
C GLU A 14 12.17 -25.44 6.72
N GLY A 15 11.36 -24.41 6.99
CA GLY A 15 9.98 -24.59 7.49
C GLY A 15 9.72 -24.84 8.98
N ASP A 16 10.70 -25.01 9.87
CA ASP A 16 10.42 -25.29 11.29
C ASP A 16 10.32 -24.00 12.15
N PRO A 17 9.20 -23.73 12.85
CA PRO A 17 9.09 -22.64 13.82
C PRO A 17 9.85 -22.89 15.13
N ASN A 18 10.30 -24.12 15.41
CA ASN A 18 11.02 -24.46 16.63
C ASN A 18 12.52 -24.69 16.33
N PRO A 19 13.43 -23.88 16.89
CA PRO A 19 14.87 -24.10 16.72
C PRO A 19 15.29 -25.44 17.35
N PRO A 20 16.31 -26.14 16.80
CA PRO A 20 16.76 -27.41 17.35
C PRO A 20 17.20 -27.28 18.81
N GLN A 21 16.78 -28.25 19.63
CA GLN A 21 17.28 -28.43 20.99
C GLN A 21 18.54 -29.31 20.94
N PRO A 22 19.58 -29.06 21.77
CA PRO A 22 20.80 -29.86 21.78
C PRO A 22 20.50 -31.34 22.11
N GLY A 23 20.94 -32.27 21.26
CA GLY A 23 20.95 -33.71 21.58
C GLY A 23 19.85 -34.57 20.93
N ASN A 24 19.09 -34.08 19.97
CA ASN A 24 18.12 -34.88 19.21
C ASN A 24 18.51 -34.97 17.72
N SER A 25 19.11 -36.09 17.32
CA SER A 25 19.65 -36.34 15.97
C SER A 25 18.60 -36.38 14.84
N ALA A 26 17.29 -36.37 15.14
CA ALA A 26 16.24 -36.26 14.12
C ALA A 26 15.88 -34.79 13.76
N THR A 27 16.65 -33.81 14.27
CA THR A 27 16.23 -32.39 14.34
C THR A 27 16.98 -31.46 13.36
N TYR A 28 18.02 -31.94 12.68
CA TYR A 28 19.02 -31.09 12.02
C TYR A 28 18.91 -31.03 10.49
N GLY A 29 17.72 -30.97 9.88
CA GLY A 29 17.60 -30.69 8.42
C GLY A 29 18.47 -31.58 7.52
N ASP A 30 18.86 -31.08 6.35
CA ASP A 30 19.71 -31.78 5.39
C ASP A 30 21.18 -31.34 5.55
N ALA A 31 22.10 -32.31 5.62
CA ALA A 31 23.54 -32.04 5.67
C ALA A 31 24.03 -31.51 4.33
N LEU A 32 24.70 -30.35 4.36
CA LEU A 32 25.32 -29.71 3.19
C LEU A 32 26.71 -30.29 2.88
N THR A 33 27.29 -31.03 3.82
CA THR A 33 28.52 -31.81 3.63
C THR A 33 28.21 -33.31 3.60
N THR A 34 28.93 -34.05 2.77
CA THR A 34 28.84 -35.50 2.63
C THR A 34 30.24 -36.11 2.54
N ASP A 35 30.34 -37.43 2.56
CA ASP A 35 31.62 -38.14 2.37
C ASP A 35 32.29 -37.83 1.03
N LEU A 36 31.52 -37.37 0.03
CA LEU A 36 32.02 -36.99 -1.30
C LEU A 36 32.18 -35.47 -1.48
N VAL A 37 31.51 -34.66 -0.65
CA VAL A 37 31.44 -33.20 -0.83
C VAL A 37 31.72 -32.50 0.48
N LEU A 38 32.85 -31.78 0.53
CA LEU A 38 33.21 -30.95 1.67
C LEU A 38 32.82 -29.49 1.38
N VAL A 39 32.23 -28.83 2.36
CA VAL A 39 31.90 -27.41 2.33
C VAL A 39 32.72 -26.73 3.43
N SER A 40 33.51 -25.72 3.07
CA SER A 40 34.39 -25.00 3.99
C SER A 40 34.35 -23.48 3.75
N ASN A 41 34.99 -22.72 4.63
CA ASN A 41 35.09 -21.25 4.54
C ASN A 41 33.72 -20.54 4.43
N VAL A 42 32.70 -21.09 5.09
CA VAL A 42 31.34 -20.56 5.05
C VAL A 42 31.28 -19.25 5.83
N THR A 43 30.93 -18.16 5.16
CA THR A 43 30.83 -16.82 5.75
C THR A 43 29.54 -16.15 5.34
N PHE A 44 28.91 -15.47 6.29
CA PHE A 44 27.70 -14.65 6.08
C PHE A 44 28.04 -13.21 6.43
N THR A 45 28.03 -12.33 5.44
CA THR A 45 28.32 -10.90 5.64
C THR A 45 27.04 -10.09 5.46
N LYS A 46 26.53 -9.52 6.55
CA LYS A 46 25.41 -8.59 6.49
C LYS A 46 25.90 -7.25 5.94
N ARG A 47 25.37 -6.82 4.80
CA ARG A 47 25.56 -5.45 4.28
C ARG A 47 24.34 -4.62 4.63
N SER A 48 24.52 -3.62 5.50
CA SER A 48 23.47 -2.66 5.84
C SER A 48 23.74 -1.35 5.12
N ARG A 49 22.69 -0.73 4.57
CA ARG A 49 22.74 0.63 4.01
C ARG A 49 21.65 1.47 4.69
N PRO A 50 21.96 2.69 5.15
CA PRO A 50 20.93 3.58 5.69
C PRO A 50 19.79 3.77 4.67
N GLY A 51 18.54 3.61 5.12
CA GLY A 51 17.35 3.77 4.28
C GLY A 51 17.01 2.59 3.35
N ALA A 52 17.87 1.57 3.23
CA ALA A 52 17.57 0.37 2.44
C ALA A 52 17.53 -0.88 3.34
N LYS A 53 16.89 -1.96 2.85
CA LYS A 53 16.95 -3.26 3.54
C LYS A 53 18.38 -3.80 3.46
N ALA A 54 18.82 -4.46 4.53
CA ALA A 54 20.11 -5.13 4.53
C ALA A 54 20.12 -6.31 3.55
N SER A 55 21.25 -6.52 2.88
CA SER A 55 21.52 -7.75 2.11
C SER A 55 22.48 -8.65 2.88
N VAL A 56 22.54 -9.92 2.50
CA VAL A 56 23.51 -10.88 3.04
C VAL A 56 24.34 -11.40 1.87
N ASP A 57 25.65 -11.25 1.96
CA ASP A 57 26.55 -12.03 1.11
C ASP A 57 26.82 -13.36 1.79
N VAL A 58 26.80 -14.43 1.00
CA VAL A 58 27.19 -15.76 1.44
C VAL A 58 28.37 -16.19 0.58
N ALA A 59 29.45 -16.62 1.22
CA ALA A 59 30.60 -17.21 0.54
C ALA A 59 30.96 -18.55 1.18
N PHE A 60 31.29 -19.53 0.37
CA PHE A 60 31.75 -20.85 0.81
C PHE A 60 32.59 -21.51 -0.29
N THR A 61 33.34 -22.55 0.06
CA THR A 61 34.12 -23.37 -0.86
C THR A 61 33.57 -24.79 -0.87
N VAL A 62 33.32 -25.33 -2.04
CA VAL A 62 32.93 -26.74 -2.24
C VAL A 62 34.12 -27.50 -2.75
N THR A 63 34.41 -28.66 -2.17
CA THR A 63 35.53 -29.53 -2.58
C THR A 63 35.05 -30.97 -2.73
N TYR A 64 35.44 -31.63 -3.82
CA TYR A 64 35.21 -33.06 -3.98
C TYR A 64 36.20 -33.86 -3.11
N ASN A 65 35.68 -34.69 -2.22
CA ASN A 65 36.45 -35.45 -1.26
C ASN A 65 36.98 -36.74 -1.88
N THR A 66 38.23 -36.71 -2.35
CA THR A 66 38.92 -37.87 -2.90
C THR A 66 40.37 -37.92 -2.45
N GLN A 67 40.88 -39.15 -2.33
CA GLN A 67 42.30 -39.41 -2.06
C GLN A 67 43.17 -39.21 -3.30
N ASN A 68 42.57 -39.20 -4.51
CA ASN A 68 43.29 -38.93 -5.75
C ASN A 68 43.52 -37.41 -5.89
N PRO A 69 44.77 -36.90 -5.79
CA PRO A 69 45.04 -35.46 -5.85
C PRO A 69 44.60 -34.84 -7.18
N GLN A 70 44.62 -35.59 -8.28
CA GLN A 70 44.19 -35.12 -9.60
C GLN A 70 42.66 -34.97 -9.71
N GLY A 71 41.92 -35.72 -8.88
CA GLY A 71 40.46 -35.65 -8.80
C GLY A 71 39.94 -34.66 -7.77
N LYS A 72 40.81 -34.09 -6.92
CA LYS A 72 40.40 -33.16 -5.86
C LYS A 72 40.20 -31.77 -6.45
N GLN A 73 38.97 -31.47 -6.84
CA GLN A 73 38.55 -30.19 -7.40
C GLN A 73 37.88 -29.33 -6.32
N SER A 74 38.19 -28.04 -6.30
CA SER A 74 37.61 -27.06 -5.35
C SER A 74 37.08 -25.84 -6.10
N GLN A 75 35.88 -25.38 -5.73
CA GLN A 75 35.26 -24.18 -6.28
C GLN A 75 34.79 -23.25 -5.16
N GLY A 76 35.19 -21.99 -5.22
CA GLY A 76 34.62 -20.92 -4.40
C GLY A 76 33.30 -20.44 -4.98
N VAL A 77 32.26 -20.36 -4.14
CA VAL A 77 30.95 -19.82 -4.48
C VAL A 77 30.70 -18.58 -3.64
N GLN A 78 30.34 -17.48 -4.30
CA GLN A 78 29.94 -16.24 -3.65
C GLN A 78 28.62 -15.76 -4.24
N ILE A 79 27.62 -15.57 -3.38
CA ILE A 79 26.28 -15.12 -3.77
C ILE A 79 25.86 -13.94 -2.90
N GLY A 80 25.13 -12.98 -3.49
CA GLY A 80 24.54 -11.86 -2.79
C GLY A 80 23.02 -11.97 -2.79
N ILE A 81 22.40 -12.07 -1.61
CA ILE A 81 20.94 -12.15 -1.47
C ILE A 81 20.43 -10.81 -0.96
N ALA A 82 19.72 -10.08 -1.82
CA ALA A 82 19.01 -8.87 -1.43
C ALA A 82 17.54 -9.20 -1.15
N ARG A 83 17.00 -8.77 0.00
CA ARG A 83 15.54 -8.78 0.21
C ARG A 83 14.94 -7.65 -0.63
N VAL A 84 14.26 -8.00 -1.72
CA VAL A 84 13.44 -7.04 -2.47
C VAL A 84 12.13 -6.86 -1.70
N SER A 85 11.90 -5.66 -1.17
CA SER A 85 10.61 -5.27 -0.57
C SER A 85 9.87 -4.37 -1.55
N ALA A 86 9.62 -4.85 -2.76
CA ALA A 86 8.70 -4.17 -3.66
C ALA A 86 7.30 -4.66 -3.29
N ALA A 87 6.45 -3.78 -2.78
CA ALA A 87 5.02 -4.01 -2.80
C ALA A 87 4.56 -3.69 -4.23
N THR A 88 4.53 -4.71 -5.09
CA THR A 88 3.86 -4.63 -6.38
C THR A 88 2.45 -5.16 -6.17
N PHE A 89 1.45 -4.33 -6.48
CA PHE A 89 0.08 -4.76 -6.48
C PHE A 89 -0.29 -5.15 -7.91
N ASP A 90 -0.38 -6.45 -8.17
CA ASP A 90 -0.81 -6.97 -9.48
C ASP A 90 -2.34 -6.87 -9.67
N SER A 91 -3.04 -6.37 -8.64
CA SER A 91 -4.50 -6.19 -8.60
C SER A 91 -4.89 -5.07 -7.63
N ASN A 92 -6.19 -4.86 -7.45
CA ASN A 92 -6.75 -3.82 -6.57
C ASN A 92 -6.29 -3.98 -5.11
N VAL A 93 -6.14 -2.85 -4.40
CA VAL A 93 -5.86 -2.82 -2.96
C VAL A 93 -7.18 -2.84 -2.19
N TYR A 94 -7.48 -3.95 -1.51
CA TYR A 94 -8.67 -4.10 -0.66
C TYR A 94 -8.30 -4.16 0.83
N PRO A 95 -8.82 -3.29 1.70
CA PRO A 95 -8.60 -3.40 3.14
C PRO A 95 -9.37 -4.60 3.72
N ASN A 96 -8.80 -5.28 4.71
CA ASN A 96 -9.44 -6.41 5.40
C ASN A 96 -10.31 -5.99 6.60
N ALA A 97 -10.42 -4.69 6.87
CA ALA A 97 -11.26 -4.12 7.91
C ALA A 97 -11.87 -2.81 7.43
N ASP A 98 -13.16 -2.59 7.73
CA ASP A 98 -13.86 -1.38 7.34
C ASP A 98 -13.31 -0.15 8.09
N ARG A 99 -13.15 0.98 7.38
CA ARG A 99 -12.74 2.30 7.91
C ARG A 99 -11.50 2.31 8.84
N THR A 100 -10.61 1.33 8.71
CA THR A 100 -9.49 1.15 9.65
C THR A 100 -8.15 1.65 9.10
N PHE A 101 -7.95 1.59 7.78
CA PHE A 101 -6.67 1.91 7.16
C PHE A 101 -6.75 3.16 6.29
N ASP A 102 -5.78 4.05 6.48
CA ASP A 102 -5.55 5.19 5.60
C ASP A 102 -4.61 4.80 4.45
N LEU A 103 -4.76 5.48 3.30
CA LEU A 103 -3.76 5.46 2.23
C LEU A 103 -2.73 6.57 2.49
N GLY A 104 -1.60 6.17 3.08
CA GLY A 104 -0.55 7.07 3.58
C GLY A 104 -0.40 6.94 5.09
N VAL A 105 0.38 7.83 5.70
CA VAL A 105 0.52 7.94 7.16
C VAL A 105 0.39 9.41 7.59
N SER A 106 0.13 9.64 8.88
CA SER A 106 -0.12 10.97 9.44
C SER A 106 0.90 12.04 9.02
N ASN A 107 2.18 11.64 8.90
CA ASN A 107 3.31 12.50 8.55
C ASN A 107 3.78 12.36 7.09
N TYR A 108 3.30 11.37 6.34
CA TYR A 108 3.66 11.13 4.94
C TYR A 108 2.42 10.73 4.16
N ARG A 109 1.81 11.73 3.52
CA ARG A 109 0.64 11.56 2.66
C ARG A 109 1.08 11.54 1.21
N TRP A 110 0.23 10.97 0.36
CA TRP A 110 0.42 11.03 -1.07
C TRP A 110 0.25 12.47 -1.55
N ASN A 111 1.08 12.90 -2.50
CA ASN A 111 0.99 14.23 -3.07
C ASN A 111 -0.15 14.32 -4.11
N SER A 112 -0.33 13.26 -4.90
CA SER A 112 -1.37 13.17 -5.92
C SER A 112 -1.75 11.73 -6.25
N ILE A 113 -2.91 11.54 -6.89
CA ILE A 113 -3.25 10.35 -7.67
C ILE A 113 -3.06 10.71 -9.14
N ASN A 114 -2.05 10.10 -9.79
CA ASN A 114 -1.75 10.26 -11.22
C ASN A 114 -1.66 11.71 -11.71
N ASN A 115 -1.32 12.68 -10.85
CA ASN A 115 -1.31 14.11 -11.19
C ASN A 115 -2.66 14.69 -11.64
N HIS A 116 -3.77 14.06 -11.25
CA HIS A 116 -5.12 14.56 -11.53
C HIS A 116 -5.88 14.94 -10.27
N LEU A 117 -5.72 14.15 -9.20
CA LEU A 117 -6.25 14.49 -7.87
C LEU A 117 -5.08 14.88 -6.97
N TYR A 118 -5.05 16.11 -6.50
CA TYR A 118 -3.99 16.63 -5.64
C TYR A 118 -4.46 16.74 -4.19
N PHE A 119 -3.59 16.34 -3.26
CA PHE A 119 -3.79 16.50 -1.82
C PHE A 119 -2.81 17.57 -1.32
N TYR A 120 -3.30 18.78 -1.09
CA TYR A 120 -2.45 19.91 -0.72
C TYR A 120 -2.65 20.29 0.75
N TYR A 121 -1.54 20.50 1.48
CA TYR A 121 -1.53 20.82 2.91
C TYR A 121 -0.60 22.00 3.21
N PRO A 122 -1.01 23.24 2.92
CA PRO A 122 -0.34 24.41 3.44
C PRO A 122 -0.79 24.62 4.90
N SER A 123 0.16 24.55 5.83
CA SER A 123 0.05 25.17 7.16
C SER A 123 -1.28 24.95 7.90
N GLY A 124 -1.80 23.73 7.94
CA GLY A 124 -3.01 23.38 8.71
C GLY A 124 -4.29 23.21 7.90
N ASN A 125 -4.35 23.72 6.67
CA ASN A 125 -5.53 23.59 5.82
C ASN A 125 -5.45 22.32 4.96
N LYS A 126 -6.60 21.68 4.73
CA LYS A 126 -6.71 20.47 3.90
C LYS A 126 -7.47 20.81 2.63
N PHE A 127 -6.76 20.87 1.50
CA PHE A 127 -7.35 21.24 0.22
C PHE A 127 -7.30 20.07 -0.77
N ILE A 128 -8.33 19.95 -1.60
CA ILE A 128 -8.43 18.97 -2.68
C ILE A 128 -8.53 19.72 -4.00
N GLY A 129 -7.59 19.43 -4.90
CA GLY A 129 -7.56 19.97 -6.25
C GLY A 129 -7.85 18.90 -7.29
N ILE A 130 -8.71 19.21 -8.28
CA ILE A 130 -8.86 18.42 -9.51
C ILE A 130 -8.19 19.20 -10.64
N ASP A 131 -7.14 18.61 -11.22
CA ASP A 131 -6.26 19.22 -12.23
C ASP A 131 -5.64 20.57 -11.77
N THR A 132 -5.50 20.78 -10.46
CA THR A 132 -4.83 21.92 -9.85
C THR A 132 -3.92 21.47 -8.71
N ALA A 133 -2.63 21.79 -8.79
CA ALA A 133 -1.60 21.32 -7.85
C ALA A 133 -1.50 22.18 -6.58
N PHE A 134 -2.05 23.40 -6.60
CA PHE A 134 -2.01 24.37 -5.50
C PHE A 134 -3.39 24.98 -5.27
N PRO A 135 -4.40 24.17 -4.87
CA PRO A 135 -5.73 24.69 -4.61
C PRO A 135 -5.70 25.78 -3.52
N GLU A 136 -6.40 26.90 -3.75
CA GLU A 136 -6.51 28.02 -2.81
C GLU A 136 -7.75 27.92 -1.90
N ARG A 137 -8.61 26.93 -2.15
CA ARG A 137 -9.85 26.61 -1.43
C ARG A 137 -9.95 25.11 -1.18
N GLU A 138 -10.91 24.71 -0.34
CA GLU A 138 -11.13 23.33 0.07
C GLU A 138 -11.40 22.36 -1.10
N LEU A 139 -12.16 22.82 -2.10
CA LEU A 139 -12.36 22.12 -3.38
C LEU A 139 -12.16 23.11 -4.52
N GLU A 140 -11.17 22.85 -5.36
CA GLU A 140 -10.90 23.64 -6.57
C GLU A 140 -10.89 22.74 -7.80
N ILE A 141 -11.57 23.18 -8.86
CA ILE A 141 -11.72 22.44 -10.10
C ILE A 141 -11.38 23.40 -11.23
N ASN A 142 -10.29 23.13 -11.95
CA ASN A 142 -9.94 23.88 -13.15
C ASN A 142 -10.68 23.31 -14.37
N GLY A 143 -11.99 23.60 -14.46
CA GLY A 143 -12.87 23.04 -15.48
C GLY A 143 -14.34 23.15 -15.08
N GLY A 144 -15.16 22.24 -15.63
CA GLY A 144 -16.60 22.17 -15.30
C GLY A 144 -16.93 21.02 -14.35
N VAL A 145 -18.01 21.19 -13.59
CA VAL A 145 -18.63 20.09 -12.83
C VAL A 145 -19.80 19.52 -13.63
N ARG A 146 -19.69 18.26 -14.06
CA ARG A 146 -20.82 17.55 -14.66
C ARG A 146 -21.64 16.85 -13.58
N LEU A 147 -22.90 17.24 -13.42
CA LEU A 147 -23.87 16.57 -12.53
C LEU A 147 -24.77 15.66 -13.37
N ASN A 148 -24.63 14.33 -13.20
CA ASN A 148 -25.40 13.33 -13.95
C ASN A 148 -26.52 12.73 -13.08
N THR A 149 -27.57 13.51 -12.85
CA THR A 149 -28.66 13.25 -11.91
C THR A 149 -29.83 12.54 -12.58
N THR A 150 -29.73 11.21 -12.69
CA THR A 150 -30.84 10.37 -13.19
C THR A 150 -31.87 10.02 -12.11
N LYS A 151 -31.54 10.27 -10.83
CA LYS A 151 -32.45 10.07 -9.69
C LYS A 151 -33.41 11.25 -9.55
N ALA A 152 -34.60 11.00 -9.01
CA ALA A 152 -35.53 12.05 -8.65
C ALA A 152 -34.90 13.01 -7.62
N ARG A 153 -35.15 14.31 -7.79
CA ARG A 153 -34.68 15.33 -6.84
C ARG A 153 -35.32 15.07 -5.46
N PRO A 154 -34.53 14.94 -4.38
CA PRO A 154 -35.08 14.69 -3.05
C PRO A 154 -35.83 15.91 -2.49
N ALA A 155 -36.59 15.69 -1.41
CA ALA A 155 -37.13 16.78 -0.61
C ALA A 155 -35.98 17.64 -0.05
N CYS A 156 -36.16 18.96 -0.07
CA CYS A 156 -35.21 19.85 0.58
C CYS A 156 -35.50 19.84 2.10
N THR A 157 -34.56 19.32 2.87
CA THR A 157 -34.64 19.19 4.33
C THR A 157 -33.35 19.69 4.96
N GLU A 158 -33.27 19.71 6.30
CA GLU A 158 -32.06 20.08 7.02
C GLU A 158 -30.82 19.29 6.59
N THR A 159 -30.92 17.98 6.46
CA THR A 159 -29.81 17.11 6.06
C THR A 159 -29.41 17.28 4.60
N MET A 160 -30.27 17.90 3.78
CA MET A 160 -30.03 18.14 2.36
C MET A 160 -29.59 19.58 2.07
N ARG A 161 -29.57 20.48 3.08
CA ARG A 161 -29.17 21.89 2.93
C ARG A 161 -27.77 22.00 2.32
N GLY A 162 -27.61 22.94 1.38
CA GLY A 162 -26.35 23.20 0.67
C GLY A 162 -26.11 22.30 -0.55
N THR A 163 -26.98 21.33 -0.81
CA THR A 163 -26.87 20.46 -1.98
C THR A 163 -27.18 21.25 -3.26
N LEU A 164 -26.24 21.26 -4.22
CA LEU A 164 -26.46 21.67 -5.60
C LEU A 164 -27.06 20.51 -6.39
N TRP A 165 -28.15 20.74 -7.13
CA TRP A 165 -28.85 19.70 -7.88
C TRP A 165 -29.24 20.18 -9.28
N ILE A 166 -29.10 19.28 -10.26
CA ILE A 166 -29.65 19.46 -11.62
C ILE A 166 -30.83 18.51 -11.78
N THR A 167 -31.95 18.97 -12.33
CA THR A 167 -33.04 18.10 -12.78
C THR A 167 -32.97 18.00 -14.29
N GLN A 168 -32.68 16.81 -14.79
CA GLN A 168 -32.72 16.52 -16.22
C GLN A 168 -34.18 16.34 -16.64
N ASN A 169 -34.67 17.20 -17.52
CA ASN A 169 -36.04 17.18 -17.99
C ASN A 169 -36.15 16.49 -19.37
N PRO A 170 -37.34 16.02 -19.76
CA PRO A 170 -37.55 15.45 -21.10
C PRO A 170 -37.25 16.45 -22.22
N ALA A 171 -37.01 15.92 -23.42
CA ALA A 171 -36.82 16.73 -24.61
C ALA A 171 -37.94 17.78 -24.78
N GLY A 172 -37.54 19.03 -25.04
CA GLY A 172 -38.46 20.16 -25.17
C GLY A 172 -38.75 20.92 -23.87
N THR A 173 -38.21 20.47 -22.73
CA THR A 173 -38.29 21.19 -21.44
C THR A 173 -36.87 21.52 -20.94
N PRO A 174 -36.56 22.78 -20.56
CA PRO A 174 -35.25 23.14 -20.04
C PRO A 174 -34.91 22.39 -18.74
N ASP A 175 -33.66 21.96 -18.57
CA ASP A 175 -33.15 21.38 -17.32
C ASP A 175 -33.04 22.44 -16.23
N SER A 176 -33.43 22.11 -14.99
CA SER A 176 -33.37 23.07 -13.86
C SER A 176 -32.11 22.90 -13.01
N VAL A 177 -31.49 23.99 -12.54
CA VAL A 177 -30.40 23.95 -11.55
C VAL A 177 -30.86 24.66 -10.28
N ALA A 178 -30.74 24.02 -9.12
CA ALA A 178 -31.17 24.58 -7.85
C ALA A 178 -30.25 24.21 -6.69
N VAL A 179 -30.31 25.01 -5.62
CA VAL A 179 -29.66 24.72 -4.34
C VAL A 179 -30.70 24.60 -3.24
N CYS A 180 -30.57 23.59 -2.38
CA CYS A 180 -31.45 23.42 -1.21
C CYS A 180 -30.99 24.37 -0.09
N VAL A 181 -31.86 25.27 0.35
CA VAL A 181 -31.53 26.27 1.38
C VAL A 181 -32.63 26.37 2.43
N HIS A 182 -32.30 26.98 3.57
CA HIS A 182 -33.31 27.45 4.51
C HIS A 182 -34.09 28.59 3.86
N ASP A 183 -35.42 28.53 3.87
CA ASP A 183 -36.25 29.52 3.16
C ASP A 183 -36.55 30.78 3.99
N GLY A 184 -36.09 30.80 5.25
CA GLY A 184 -36.28 31.93 6.17
C GLY A 184 -37.55 31.82 7.01
N THR A 185 -38.35 30.78 6.82
CA THR A 185 -39.63 30.60 7.51
C THR A 185 -39.57 29.46 8.53
N LEU A 186 -40.52 29.51 9.47
CA LEU A 186 -40.79 28.45 10.43
C LEU A 186 -42.22 27.95 10.18
N ASP A 187 -42.47 26.66 10.40
CA ASP A 187 -43.84 26.16 10.43
C ASP A 187 -44.58 26.56 11.72
N ALA A 188 -45.84 26.12 11.85
CA ALA A 188 -46.68 26.39 13.02
C ALA A 188 -46.10 25.85 14.35
N ASN A 189 -45.13 24.93 14.29
CA ASN A 189 -44.44 24.35 15.43
C ASN A 189 -43.04 24.95 15.63
N ASN A 190 -42.76 26.08 14.99
CA ASN A 190 -41.48 26.80 15.08
C ASN A 190 -40.28 25.99 14.53
N VAL A 191 -40.53 25.08 13.57
CA VAL A 191 -39.50 24.27 12.92
C VAL A 191 -39.03 24.95 11.62
N PRO A 192 -37.70 25.11 11.42
CA PRO A 192 -37.10 25.62 10.19
C PRO A 192 -37.64 24.96 8.91
N GLN A 193 -37.99 25.78 7.92
CA GLN A 193 -38.42 25.30 6.62
C GLN A 193 -37.32 25.48 5.56
N TYR A 194 -37.40 24.65 4.52
CA TYR A 194 -36.35 24.49 3.52
C TYR A 194 -36.97 24.38 2.15
N SER A 195 -36.37 25.04 1.17
CA SER A 195 -36.84 25.03 -0.21
C SER A 195 -35.69 24.99 -1.22
N TRP A 196 -36.01 24.43 -2.39
CA TRP A 196 -35.12 24.48 -3.55
C TRP A 196 -35.18 25.85 -4.21
N GLN A 197 -34.07 26.58 -4.21
CA GLN A 197 -33.96 27.86 -4.89
C GLN A 197 -33.30 27.68 -6.26
N SER A 198 -34.00 28.11 -7.31
CA SER A 198 -33.48 28.05 -8.68
C SER A 198 -32.30 29.00 -8.84
N LEU A 199 -31.23 28.53 -9.49
CA LEU A 199 -30.02 29.31 -9.76
C LEU A 199 -30.01 29.96 -11.15
N TYR A 200 -30.98 29.62 -11.99
CA TYR A 200 -31.26 30.34 -13.22
C TYR A 200 -32.78 30.57 -13.35
N PRO A 201 -33.20 31.71 -13.95
CA PRO A 201 -34.61 32.05 -14.17
C PRO A 201 -35.28 31.23 -15.28
#